data_AF-A0A0L6T5N4-F1
#
_entry.id   AF-A0A0L6T5N4-F1
#
_cell.length_a   1.000
_cell.length_b   1.000
_cell.length_c   1.000
_cell.angle_alpha   90.00
_cell.angle_beta   90.00
_cell.angle_gamma   90.00
#
_symmetry.space_group_name_H-M   'P 1'
#
loop_
_entity.id
_entity.type
_entity.pdbx_description
1 polymer ?
#
loop_
_entity_poly.entity_id
_entity_poly.type
_entity_poly.pdbx_seq_one_letter_code
_entity_poly.pdbx_strand_id
1 'polypeptide(L)'
;MKHATQRWLRGAVVALVQVAALQSAALRAQENGPPVLPPAVQREVYEQATSEFRAQRYAAAYGRFARLADSGHVPSACIALLMVRDGQVLFRNQWYATPDQLRRWSALTVQAARQPLVMRDGDA
;
A
#
# COMPACT_ATOMS: atom_id res chain seq x y z
N MET A 1 58.66 0.75 36.12
CA MET A 1 58.21 -0.42 35.35
C MET A 1 56.89 -0.90 35.91
N LYS A 2 55.82 -0.86 35.09
CA LYS A 2 54.64 -1.74 35.11
C LYS A 2 53.85 -1.67 36.46
N HIS A 3 52.69 -1.02 36.61
CA HIS A 3 51.43 -1.25 35.92
C HIS A 3 50.45 -0.13 36.33
N ALA A 4 50.22 0.85 35.46
CA ALA A 4 49.21 1.91 35.67
C ALA A 4 48.25 1.99 34.47
N THR A 5 47.97 0.84 33.84
CA THR A 5 47.33 0.78 32.51
C THR A 5 46.21 -0.27 32.44
N GLN A 6 45.52 -0.54 33.54
CA GLN A 6 44.41 -1.50 33.58
C GLN A 6 43.23 -0.98 34.41
N ARG A 7 42.62 0.11 33.95
CA ARG A 7 41.33 0.61 34.47
C ARG A 7 40.35 1.04 33.38
N TRP A 8 40.55 0.56 32.14
CA TRP A 8 39.72 0.95 30.98
C TRP A 8 38.90 -0.19 30.36
N LEU A 9 38.76 -1.34 31.02
CA LEU A 9 38.18 -2.56 30.40
C LEU A 9 36.85 -3.06 31.01
N ARG A 10 36.02 -2.21 31.62
CA ARG A 10 34.71 -2.66 32.17
C ARG A 10 33.53 -1.72 31.92
N GLY A 11 33.54 -0.95 30.83
CA GLY A 11 32.48 0.02 30.54
C GLY A 11 31.70 -0.16 29.23
N ALA A 12 32.15 -1.00 28.29
CA ALA A 12 31.71 -0.89 26.89
C ALA A 12 31.13 -2.17 26.27
N VAL A 13 30.31 -2.95 27.02
CA VAL A 13 29.55 -4.09 26.45
C VAL A 13 28.08 -4.08 26.92
N VAL A 14 27.45 -2.91 27.09
CA VAL A 14 26.01 -2.82 27.43
C VAL A 14 25.21 -1.90 26.48
N ALA A 15 25.79 -1.46 25.37
CA ALA A 15 25.10 -0.56 24.43
C ALA A 15 24.92 -1.15 23.04
N LEU A 16 24.44 -2.40 22.95
CA LEU A 16 24.10 -3.05 21.66
C LEU A 16 22.76 -3.81 21.70
N VAL A 17 21.80 -3.38 22.52
CA VAL A 17 20.44 -3.98 22.60
C VAL A 17 19.33 -2.91 22.66
N GLN A 18 19.45 -1.82 21.89
CA GLN A 18 18.43 -0.75 21.89
C GLN A 18 18.00 -0.32 20.47
N VAL A 19 18.06 -1.22 19.48
CA VAL A 19 17.45 -0.99 18.14
C VAL A 19 16.43 -2.06 17.76
N ALA A 20 16.08 -2.99 18.65
CA ALA A 20 15.12 -4.04 18.34
C ALA A 20 13.65 -3.64 18.61
N ALA A 21 13.40 -2.72 19.56
CA ALA A 21 12.02 -2.37 19.96
C ALA A 21 11.27 -1.54 18.89
N LEU A 22 11.97 -0.81 18.02
CA LEU A 22 11.33 -0.05 16.95
C LEU A 22 10.83 -0.93 15.79
N GLN A 23 11.37 -2.14 15.61
CA GLN A 23 10.95 -3.04 14.54
C GLN A 23 9.60 -3.71 14.82
N SER A 24 9.25 -3.90 16.09
CA SER A 24 8.05 -4.64 16.48
C SER A 24 6.74 -3.88 16.22
N ALA A 25 6.76 -2.54 16.30
CA ALA A 25 5.58 -1.73 16.05
C ALA A 25 5.22 -1.66 14.55
N ALA A 26 6.22 -1.62 13.68
CA ALA A 26 6.00 -1.64 12.23
C ALA A 26 5.44 -2.99 11.74
N LEU A 27 5.90 -4.10 12.34
CA LEU A 27 5.41 -5.45 12.00
C LEU A 27 3.97 -5.66 12.50
N ARG A 28 3.62 -5.17 13.70
CA ARG A 28 2.26 -5.26 14.25
C ARG A 28 1.23 -4.38 13.54
N ALA A 29 1.64 -3.22 13.03
CA ALA A 29 0.80 -2.42 12.14
C ALA A 29 0.54 -3.13 10.80
N GLN A 30 1.40 -4.08 10.42
CA GLN A 30 1.28 -4.87 9.19
C GLN A 30 0.35 -6.09 9.35
N GLU A 31 0.10 -6.56 10.58
CA GLU A 31 -0.78 -7.70 10.87
C GLU A 31 -2.28 -7.35 10.73
N ASN A 32 -2.66 -6.09 10.91
CA ASN A 32 -4.01 -5.61 10.62
C ASN A 32 -4.03 -4.98 9.23
N GLY A 33 -4.17 -5.82 8.20
CA GLY A 33 -4.47 -5.34 6.86
C GLY A 33 -5.68 -4.38 6.90
N PRO A 34 -5.73 -3.39 5.97
CA PRO A 34 -6.89 -2.51 5.86
C PRO A 34 -8.19 -3.33 5.80
N PRO A 35 -9.26 -2.88 6.45
CA PRO A 35 -10.50 -3.63 6.51
C PRO A 35 -11.00 -3.92 5.09
N VAL A 36 -11.21 -5.20 4.80
CA VAL A 36 -11.82 -5.63 3.53
C VAL A 36 -13.28 -5.18 3.55
N LEU A 37 -13.64 -4.29 2.63
CA LEU A 37 -15.00 -3.81 2.49
C LEU A 37 -15.89 -4.93 1.93
N PRO A 38 -17.17 -5.03 2.33
CA PRO A 38 -18.12 -5.96 1.70
C PRO A 38 -18.24 -5.70 0.20
N PRO A 39 -18.43 -6.72 -0.65
CA PRO A 39 -18.48 -6.54 -2.12
C PRO A 39 -19.54 -5.54 -2.61
N ALA A 40 -20.70 -5.47 -1.96
CA ALA A 40 -21.74 -4.50 -2.29
C ALA A 40 -21.28 -3.06 -2.03
N VAL A 41 -20.63 -2.82 -0.88
CA VAL A 41 -20.07 -1.50 -0.52
C VAL A 41 -18.91 -1.15 -1.46
N GLN A 42 -18.08 -2.13 -1.83
CA GLN A 42 -17.00 -1.90 -2.81
C GLN A 42 -17.55 -1.42 -4.16
N ARG A 43 -18.64 -2.04 -4.64
CA ARG A 43 -19.30 -1.65 -5.89
C ARG A 43 -19.85 -0.23 -5.83
N GLU A 44 -20.58 0.12 -4.78
CA GLU A 44 -21.15 1.47 -4.61
C GLU A 44 -20.06 2.54 -4.56
N VAL A 45 -19.01 2.32 -3.77
CA VAL A 45 -17.88 3.26 -3.66
C VAL A 45 -17.14 3.35 -5.00
N TYR A 46 -17.04 2.25 -5.75
CA TYR A 46 -16.41 2.24 -7.07
C TYR A 46 -17.22 3.05 -8.07
N GLU A 47 -18.54 2.85 -8.14
CA GLU A 47 -19.44 3.61 -9.00
C GLU A 47 -19.38 5.11 -8.68
N GLN A 48 -19.37 5.46 -7.40
CA GLN A 48 -19.20 6.86 -6.98
C GLN A 48 -17.83 7.41 -7.40
N ALA A 49 -16.75 6.65 -7.21
CA ALA A 49 -15.41 7.05 -7.64
C ALA A 49 -15.33 7.26 -9.16
N THR A 50 -15.97 6.38 -9.95
CA THR A 50 -16.06 6.51 -11.41
C THR A 50 -16.89 7.72 -11.82
N SER A 51 -17.99 8.02 -11.13
CA SER A 51 -18.78 9.22 -11.36
C SER A 51 -17.97 10.49 -11.13
N GLU A 52 -17.28 10.57 -9.99
CA GLU A 52 -16.38 11.69 -9.66
C GLU A 52 -15.24 11.82 -10.68
N PHE A 53 -14.67 10.69 -11.12
CA PHE A 53 -13.63 10.66 -12.14
C PHE A 53 -14.12 11.21 -13.48
N ARG A 54 -15.32 10.80 -13.92
CA ARG A 54 -15.96 11.30 -15.14
C ARG A 54 -16.31 12.80 -15.04
N ALA A 55 -16.68 13.25 -13.85
CA ALA A 55 -16.91 14.67 -13.56
C ALA A 55 -15.61 15.47 -13.38
N GLN A 56 -14.44 14.89 -13.70
CA GLN A 56 -13.12 15.50 -13.56
C GLN A 56 -12.74 15.90 -12.12
N ARG A 57 -13.45 15.37 -11.13
CA ARG A 57 -13.18 15.57 -9.70
C ARG A 57 -12.11 14.58 -9.22
N TYR A 58 -10.94 14.65 -9.88
CA TYR A 58 -9.89 13.62 -9.77
C TYR A 58 -9.34 13.44 -8.35
N ALA A 59 -9.26 14.50 -7.53
CA ALA A 59 -8.82 14.37 -6.14
C ALA A 59 -9.78 13.52 -5.30
N ALA A 60 -11.09 13.75 -5.46
CA ALA A 60 -12.13 13.00 -4.76
C ALA A 60 -12.25 11.55 -5.27
N ALA A 61 -12.03 11.35 -6.57
CA ALA A 61 -11.97 10.03 -7.19
C ALA A 61 -10.75 9.24 -6.69
N TYR A 62 -9.55 9.84 -6.70
CA TYR A 62 -8.32 9.21 -6.23
C TYR A 62 -8.45 8.71 -4.79
N GLY A 63 -8.95 9.54 -3.88
CA GLY A 63 -9.12 9.15 -2.49
C GLY A 63 -10.04 7.93 -2.31
N ARG A 64 -11.05 7.77 -3.16
CA ARG A 64 -11.94 6.59 -3.16
C ARG A 64 -11.29 5.37 -3.81
N PHE A 65 -10.61 5.55 -4.94
CA PHE A 65 -9.85 4.47 -5.58
C PHE A 65 -8.75 3.95 -4.67
N ALA A 66 -8.00 4.81 -3.99
CA ALA A 66 -6.96 4.42 -3.05
C ALA A 66 -7.52 3.61 -1.87
N ARG A 67 -8.63 4.02 -1.26
CA ARG A 67 -9.29 3.24 -0.19
C ARG A 67 -9.76 1.87 -0.67
N LEU A 68 -10.35 1.82 -1.86
CA LEU A 68 -10.77 0.55 -2.46
C LEU A 68 -9.57 -0.35 -2.79
N ALA A 69 -8.49 0.22 -3.32
CA ALA A 69 -7.25 -0.48 -3.61
C ALA A 69 -6.61 -1.05 -2.33
N ASP A 70 -6.61 -0.27 -1.25
CA ASP A 70 -6.20 -0.73 0.07
C ASP A 70 -7.06 -1.91 0.54
N SER A 71 -8.38 -1.90 0.30
CA SER A 71 -9.27 -3.04 0.60
C SER A 71 -9.15 -4.25 -0.34
N GLY A 72 -8.27 -4.20 -1.35
CA GLY A 72 -8.05 -5.30 -2.30
C GLY A 72 -8.87 -5.24 -3.59
N HIS A 73 -9.54 -4.12 -3.90
CA HIS A 73 -10.32 -3.98 -5.13
C HIS A 73 -9.41 -3.73 -6.35
N VAL A 74 -9.22 -4.76 -7.18
CA VAL A 74 -8.28 -4.75 -8.32
C VAL A 74 -8.51 -3.58 -9.29
N PRO A 75 -9.73 -3.30 -9.79
CA PRO A 75 -9.94 -2.21 -10.74
C PRO A 75 -9.53 -0.84 -10.17
N SER A 76 -9.79 -0.62 -8.88
CA SER A 76 -9.41 0.62 -8.22
C SER A 76 -7.90 0.74 -8.05
N ALA A 77 -7.20 -0.37 -7.76
CA ALA A 77 -5.74 -0.39 -7.67
C ALA A 77 -5.09 -0.03 -9.01
N CYS A 78 -5.59 -0.54 -10.13
CA CYS A 78 -5.11 -0.17 -11.47
C CYS A 78 -5.22 1.34 -11.71
N ILE A 79 -6.37 1.94 -11.40
CA ILE A 79 -6.61 3.37 -11.62
C ILE A 79 -5.75 4.21 -10.66
N ALA A 80 -5.66 3.83 -9.38
CA ALA A 80 -4.83 4.53 -8.42
C ALA A 80 -3.34 4.52 -8.83
N LEU A 81 -2.82 3.39 -9.30
CA LEU A 81 -1.46 3.28 -9.82
C LEU A 81 -1.25 4.13 -11.08
N LEU A 82 -2.21 4.16 -12.01
CA LEU A 82 -2.17 5.03 -13.18
C LEU A 82 -2.09 6.51 -12.78
N MET A 83 -2.90 6.93 -11.80
CA MET A 83 -2.92 8.29 -11.30
C MET A 83 -1.60 8.68 -10.62
N VAL A 84 -1.02 7.78 -9.81
CA VAL A 84 0.29 8.05 -9.19
C VAL A 84 1.40 8.14 -10.24
N ARG A 85 1.42 7.25 -11.24
CA ARG A 85 2.48 7.19 -12.24
C ARG A 85 2.43 8.36 -13.24
N ASP A 86 1.28 8.57 -13.87
CA ASP A 86 1.14 9.47 -15.02
C ASP A 86 0.37 10.74 -14.66
N GLY A 87 0.22 10.99 -13.36
CA GLY A 87 -0.67 12.00 -12.86
C GLY A 87 -0.44 13.39 -13.44
N GLN A 88 0.81 13.83 -13.44
CA GLN A 88 1.16 15.17 -13.89
C GLN A 88 0.79 15.37 -15.36
N VAL A 89 0.94 14.33 -16.18
CA VAL A 89 0.67 14.38 -17.62
C VAL A 89 -0.83 14.28 -17.90
N LEU A 90 -1.53 13.34 -17.27
CA LEU A 90 -2.92 13.02 -17.58
C LEU A 90 -3.93 13.92 -16.89
N PHE A 91 -3.66 14.35 -15.66
CA PHE A 91 -4.61 15.17 -14.90
C PHE A 91 -4.01 16.39 -14.20
N ARG A 92 -2.80 16.81 -14.63
CA ARG A 92 -2.13 18.06 -14.24
C ARG A 92 -1.97 18.24 -12.72
N ASN A 93 -1.93 17.14 -12.00
CA ASN A 93 -1.73 17.12 -10.56
C ASN A 93 -0.83 15.93 -10.20
N GLN A 94 -0.20 15.95 -9.04
CA GLN A 94 0.60 14.82 -8.56
C GLN A 94 -0.17 14.09 -7.45
N TRP A 95 -0.13 12.77 -7.50
CA TRP A 95 -0.67 11.91 -6.46
C TRP A 95 0.45 11.07 -5.87
N TYR A 96 0.35 10.84 -4.58
CA TYR A 96 1.34 10.07 -3.85
C TYR A 96 0.66 8.89 -3.16
N ALA A 97 1.38 7.78 -3.15
CA ALA A 97 1.07 6.60 -2.38
C ALA A 97 2.34 6.21 -1.60
N THR A 98 2.18 5.63 -0.42
CA THR A 98 3.34 5.16 0.34
C THR A 98 4.03 4.00 -0.39
N PRO A 99 5.33 3.74 -0.15
CA PRO A 99 6.02 2.59 -0.76
C PRO A 99 5.32 1.25 -0.49
N ASP A 100 4.66 1.14 0.66
CA ASP A 100 3.89 -0.04 1.05
C ASP A 100 2.58 -0.16 0.26
N GLN A 101 1.85 0.93 0.08
CA GLN A 101 0.67 0.98 -0.80
C GLN A 101 1.03 0.61 -2.24
N LEU A 102 2.09 1.19 -2.80
CA LEU A 102 2.55 0.87 -4.16
C LEU A 102 2.87 -0.62 -4.32
N ARG A 103 3.57 -1.22 -3.34
CA ARG A 103 3.90 -2.64 -3.34
C ARG A 103 2.64 -3.51 -3.32
N ARG A 104 1.69 -3.22 -2.42
CA ARG A 104 0.44 -3.98 -2.30
C ARG A 104 -0.43 -3.87 -3.54
N TRP A 105 -0.67 -2.65 -4.03
CA TRP A 105 -1.50 -2.42 -5.21
C TRP A 105 -0.87 -3.07 -6.45
N SER A 106 0.46 -2.95 -6.62
CA SER A 106 1.15 -3.59 -7.75
C SER A 106 1.03 -5.12 -7.67
N ALA A 107 1.26 -5.71 -6.49
CA ALA A 107 1.10 -7.16 -6.30
C ALA A 107 -0.32 -7.63 -6.61
N LEU A 108 -1.34 -6.87 -6.16
CA LEU A 108 -2.76 -7.14 -6.43
C LEU A 108 -3.05 -7.18 -7.94
N THR A 109 -2.58 -6.18 -8.70
CA THR A 109 -2.79 -6.11 -10.16
C THR A 109 -2.06 -7.21 -10.92
N VAL A 110 -0.83 -7.55 -10.52
CA VAL A 110 -0.05 -8.65 -11.12
C VAL A 110 -0.71 -10.01 -10.83
N GLN A 111 -1.19 -10.22 -9.60
CA GLN A 111 -1.92 -11.44 -9.25
C GLN A 111 -3.19 -11.59 -10.09
N ALA A 112 -3.97 -10.52 -10.22
CA ALA A 112 -5.19 -10.52 -11.02
C ALA A 112 -4.90 -10.77 -12.52
N ALA A 113 -3.83 -10.19 -13.07
CA ALA A 113 -3.44 -10.41 -14.46
C ALA A 113 -2.97 -11.85 -14.74
N ARG A 114 -2.44 -12.54 -13.72
CA ARG A 114 -2.02 -13.95 -13.82
C ARG A 114 -3.17 -14.94 -13.68
N GLN A 115 -4.29 -14.52 -13.10
CA GLN A 115 -5.50 -15.34 -13.09
C GLN A 115 -6.09 -15.26 -14.49
N PRO A 116 -6.07 -16.36 -15.26
CA PRO A 116 -6.80 -16.39 -16.51
C PRO A 116 -8.24 -16.03 -16.19
N LEU A 117 -8.84 -15.15 -16.98
CA LEU A 117 -10.29 -15.13 -17.06
C LEU A 117 -10.68 -16.56 -17.43
N VAL A 118 -11.19 -17.33 -16.47
CA VAL A 118 -12.00 -18.49 -16.80
C VAL A 118 -13.17 -17.87 -17.54
N MET A 119 -13.04 -17.76 -18.87
CA MET A 119 -14.20 -17.70 -19.74
C MET A 119 -14.96 -18.95 -19.37
N ARG A 120 -15.97 -18.76 -18.53
CA ARG A 120 -17.08 -19.69 -18.42
C ARG A 120 -17.76 -19.60 -19.76
N ASP A 121 -17.21 -20.34 -20.72
CA ASP A 121 -17.89 -20.67 -21.95
C ASP A 121 -19.30 -21.09 -21.54
N GLY A 122 -20.27 -20.42 -22.16
CA GLY A 122 -21.66 -20.72 -21.94
C GLY A 122 -21.91 -22.17 -22.32
N ASP A 123 -22.13 -23.00 -21.31
CA ASP A 123 -22.88 -24.22 -21.51
C ASP A 123 -24.32 -23.79 -21.79
N ALA A 124 -24.74 -24.08 -23.02
CA ALA A 124 -26.01 -23.79 -23.66
C ALA A 124 -27.23 -24.39 -22.94
#